data_AF-A0A0P6W5W1-F1
#
_entry.id   AF-A0A0P6W5W1-F1
#
_cell.length_a   1.000
_cell.length_b   1.000
_cell.length_c   1.000
_cell.angle_alpha   90.00
_cell.angle_beta   90.00
_cell.angle_gamma   90.00
#
_symmetry.space_group_name_H-M   'P 1'
#
loop_
_entity.id
_entity.type
_entity.pdbx_description
1 polymer ?
#
loop_
_entity_poly.entity_id
_entity_poly.type
_entity_poly.pdbx_seq_one_letter_code
_entity_poly.pdbx_strand_id
1 'polypeptide(L)'
;MLGFILKFFFIIAIYIILIFLFHRVISRYLGLEKRKFFSHEMVNEQHEKGDKLIGYFAVVTLIAGFIFHVTTNFDVEFWFLQPYFIIAFFFIARQLWKSYMERKWMGSTKEYLYTLMEAVLYILLFSALFSSNSWLI
;
A
#
# COMPACT_ATOMS: atom_id res chain seq x y z
N MET A 1 -4.84 28.42 5.84
CA MET A 1 -4.00 27.46 6.58
C MET A 1 -4.83 26.49 7.44
N LEU A 2 -5.66 26.97 8.39
CA LEU A 2 -6.47 26.09 9.27
C LEU A 2 -7.44 25.15 8.52
N GLY A 3 -8.11 25.65 7.48
CA GLY A 3 -9.05 24.85 6.68
C GLY A 3 -8.39 23.72 5.87
N PHE A 4 -7.15 23.92 5.40
CA PHE A 4 -6.38 22.88 4.70
C PHE A 4 -5.99 21.75 5.64
N ILE A 5 -5.48 22.10 6.83
CA ILE A 5 -5.09 21.13 7.86
C ILE A 5 -6.31 20.31 8.30
N LEU A 6 -7.47 20.94 8.49
CA LEU A 6 -8.69 20.24 8.87
C LEU A 6 -9.14 19.25 7.79
N LYS A 7 -9.12 19.64 6.51
CA LYS A 7 -9.43 18.74 5.39
C LYS A 7 -8.48 17.55 5.34
N PHE A 8 -7.18 17.79 5.53
CA PHE A 8 -6.16 16.74 5.57
C PHE A 8 -6.42 15.70 6.67
N PHE A 9 -6.65 16.16 7.91
CA PHE A 9 -6.99 15.25 9.02
C PHE A 9 -8.31 14.53 8.79
N PHE A 10 -9.30 15.18 8.18
CA PHE A 10 -10.58 14.57 7.86
C PHE A 10 -10.43 13.42 6.84
N ILE A 11 -9.60 13.61 5.80
CA ILE A 11 -9.30 12.57 4.82
C ILE A 11 -8.58 11.40 5.48
N ILE A 12 -7.56 11.67 6.31
CA ILE A 12 -6.86 10.62 7.07
C ILE A 12 -7.82 9.86 7.98
N ALA A 13 -8.72 10.55 8.68
CA ALA A 13 -9.71 9.93 9.55
C ALA A 13 -10.64 8.99 8.76
N ILE A 14 -11.15 9.43 7.60
CA ILE A 14 -11.95 8.58 6.71
C ILE A 14 -11.16 7.36 6.26
N TYR A 15 -9.90 7.54 5.86
CA TYR A 15 -9.03 6.45 5.41
C TYR A 15 -8.83 5.39 6.49
N ILE A 16 -8.53 5.82 7.72
CA ILE A 16 -8.38 4.94 8.88
C ILE A 16 -9.69 4.20 9.19
N ILE A 17 -10.82 4.90 9.16
CA ILE A 17 -12.14 4.31 9.39
C ILE A 17 -12.46 3.23 8.35
N LEU A 18 -12.20 3.50 7.07
CA LEU A 18 -12.45 2.55 5.99
C LEU A 18 -11.60 1.27 6.15
N ILE A 19 -10.32 1.41 6.46
CA ILE A 19 -9.44 0.25 6.71
C ILE A 19 -9.91 -0.53 7.94
N PHE A 20 -10.25 0.17 9.03
CA PHE A 20 -10.73 -0.46 10.25
C PHE A 20 -12.03 -1.25 10.03
N LEU A 21 -13.00 -0.64 9.33
CA LEU A 21 -14.26 -1.29 8.96
C LEU A 21 -14.01 -2.50 8.07
N PHE A 22 -13.15 -2.36 7.06
CA PHE A 22 -12.78 -3.46 6.19
C PHE A 22 -12.21 -4.65 6.97
N HIS A 23 -11.22 -4.41 7.84
CA HIS A 23 -10.61 -5.45 8.66
C HIS A 23 -11.67 -6.17 9.50
N ARG A 24 -12.55 -5.41 10.15
CA ARG A 24 -13.62 -5.97 10.98
C ARG A 24 -14.65 -6.77 10.16
N VAL A 25 -15.05 -6.28 9.00
CA VAL A 25 -16.07 -6.91 8.15
C VAL A 25 -15.50 -8.17 7.49
N ILE A 26 -14.32 -8.09 6.88
CA ILE A 26 -13.73 -9.21 6.13
C ILE A 26 -13.21 -10.31 7.06
N SER A 27 -12.59 -9.99 8.20
CA SER A 27 -12.23 -11.04 9.17
C SER A 27 -13.46 -11.82 9.65
N ARG A 28 -14.59 -11.12 9.88
CA ARG A 28 -15.85 -11.77 10.26
C ARG A 28 -16.44 -12.59 9.11
N TYR A 29 -16.42 -12.05 7.88
CA TYR A 29 -16.95 -12.73 6.70
C TYR A 29 -16.19 -14.02 6.37
N LEU A 30 -14.86 -14.01 6.49
CA LEU A 30 -14.02 -15.18 6.23
C LEU A 30 -13.95 -16.14 7.43
N GLY A 31 -14.47 -15.74 8.59
CA GLY A 31 -14.39 -16.51 9.84
C GLY A 31 -12.94 -16.68 10.30
N LEU A 32 -12.11 -15.67 10.10
CA LEU A 32 -10.73 -15.62 10.58
C LEU A 32 -10.70 -15.01 11.98
N GLU A 33 -9.81 -15.51 12.85
CA GLU A 33 -9.49 -14.80 14.08
C GLU A 33 -8.97 -13.40 13.75
N LYS A 34 -9.22 -12.44 14.64
CA LYS A 34 -8.82 -11.04 14.43
C LYS A 34 -7.31 -10.99 14.18
N ARG A 35 -6.91 -10.81 12.91
CA ARG A 35 -5.51 -10.51 12.59
C ARG A 35 -5.12 -9.23 13.32
N LYS A 36 -3.89 -9.17 13.84
CA LYS A 36 -3.34 -7.92 14.38
C LYS A 36 -3.19 -6.96 13.20
N PHE A 37 -3.63 -5.71 13.40
CA PHE A 37 -3.35 -4.64 12.43
C PHE A 37 -1.83 -4.57 12.22
N PHE A 38 -1.39 -4.58 10.96
CA PHE A 38 0.03 -4.50 10.58
C PHE A 38 0.93 -5.63 11.09
N SER A 39 0.44 -6.85 11.37
CA SER A 39 1.36 -7.95 11.71
C SER A 39 2.27 -8.32 10.54
N HIS A 40 3.58 -8.22 10.78
CA HIS A 40 4.65 -8.77 9.95
C HIS A 40 4.76 -10.28 10.19
N GLU A 41 3.67 -11.00 9.97
CA GLU A 41 3.70 -12.46 9.99
C GLU A 41 4.35 -12.94 8.71
N MET A 42 5.62 -13.31 8.83
CA MET A 42 6.37 -13.92 7.75
C MET A 42 5.92 -15.37 7.63
N VAL A 43 5.32 -15.71 6.49
CA VAL A 43 4.87 -17.07 6.19
C VAL A 43 6.05 -18.06 6.16
N ASN A 44 7.21 -17.62 5.64
CA ASN A 44 8.45 -18.38 5.59
C ASN A 44 9.65 -17.45 5.34
N GLU A 45 10.86 -18.01 5.35
CA GLU A 45 12.10 -17.27 5.02
C GLU A 45 12.11 -16.73 3.56
N GLN A 46 11.40 -17.38 2.64
CA GLN A 46 11.32 -16.95 1.25
C GLN A 46 10.51 -15.63 1.13
N HIS A 47 9.45 -15.50 1.91
CA HIS A 47 8.63 -14.30 2.01
C HIS A 47 9.49 -13.12 2.47
N GLU A 48 10.27 -13.31 3.54
CA GLU A 48 11.19 -12.31 4.07
C GLU A 48 12.23 -11.86 3.03
N LYS A 49 12.85 -12.82 2.32
CA LYS A 49 13.83 -12.51 1.27
C LYS A 49 13.20 -11.67 0.15
N GLY A 50 11.98 -12.01 -0.26
CA GLY A 50 11.25 -11.23 -1.27
C GLY A 50 10.87 -9.83 -0.78
N ASP A 51 10.39 -9.69 0.45
CA ASP A 51 10.05 -8.37 1.02
C ASP A 51 11.28 -7.45 1.12
N LYS A 52 12.43 -8.00 1.51
CA LYS A 52 13.71 -7.29 1.50
C LYS A 52 14.10 -6.88 0.09
N LEU A 53 13.99 -7.79 -0.88
CA LEU A 53 14.30 -7.51 -2.28
C LEU A 53 13.41 -6.39 -2.86
N ILE A 54 12.10 -6.47 -2.63
CA ILE A 54 11.14 -5.42 -3.03
C ILE A 54 11.51 -4.08 -2.35
N GLY A 55 11.95 -4.13 -1.09
CA GLY A 55 12.45 -2.94 -0.38
C GLY A 55 13.69 -2.32 -1.01
N TYR A 56 14.69 -3.13 -1.37
CA TYR A 56 15.88 -2.65 -2.07
C TYR A 56 15.52 -2.01 -3.40
N PHE A 57 14.65 -2.63 -4.19
CA PHE A 57 14.17 -2.04 -5.45
C PHE A 57 13.45 -0.72 -5.20
N ALA A 58 12.61 -0.61 -4.18
CA ALA A 58 11.94 0.64 -3.84
C ALA A 58 12.92 1.78 -3.57
N VAL A 59 13.97 1.53 -2.77
CA VAL A 59 15.00 2.52 -2.45
C VAL A 59 15.78 2.91 -3.71
N VAL A 60 16.20 1.93 -4.52
CA VAL A 60 16.93 2.18 -5.77
C VAL A 60 16.09 3.03 -6.73
N THR A 61 14.80 2.71 -6.90
CA THR A 61 13.89 3.48 -7.76
C THR A 61 13.67 4.89 -7.24
N LEU A 62 13.54 5.09 -5.92
CA LEU A 62 13.45 6.42 -5.31
C LEU A 62 14.70 7.27 -5.57
N ILE A 63 15.89 6.69 -5.40
CA ILE A 63 17.16 7.39 -5.68
C ILE A 63 17.27 7.73 -7.15
N ALA A 64 16.95 6.79 -8.04
CA ALA A 64 16.98 7.02 -9.48
C ALA A 64 16.00 8.12 -9.92
N GLY A 65 14.77 8.11 -9.39
CA GLY A 65 13.77 9.16 -9.63
C GLY A 65 14.24 10.52 -9.15
N PHE A 66 14.86 10.60 -7.97
CA PHE A 66 15.43 11.84 -7.46
C PHE A 66 16.56 12.38 -8.34
N ILE A 67 17.52 11.53 -8.73
CA ILE A 67 18.60 11.91 -9.64
C ILE A 67 18.02 12.44 -10.95
N PHE A 68 17.04 11.75 -11.52
CA PHE A 68 16.40 12.14 -12.76
C PHE A 68 15.74 13.54 -12.67
N HIS A 69 14.97 13.80 -11.60
CA HIS A 69 14.36 15.12 -11.35
C HIS A 69 15.40 16.23 -11.24
N VAL A 70 16.53 15.98 -10.56
CA VAL A 70 17.61 16.98 -10.44
C VAL A 70 18.30 17.22 -11.78
N THR A 71 18.59 16.16 -12.55
CA THR A 71 19.27 16.29 -13.86
C THR A 71 18.44 17.00 -14.92
N THR A 72 17.12 17.01 -14.76
CA THR A 72 16.18 17.70 -15.66
C THR A 72 15.81 19.10 -15.16
N ASN A 73 16.51 19.62 -14.14
CA ASN A 73 16.20 20.90 -13.48
C ASN A 73 14.74 21.03 -13.03
N PHE A 74 14.08 19.91 -12.72
CA PHE A 74 12.65 19.87 -12.40
C PHE A 74 11.71 20.32 -13.54
N ASP A 75 12.22 20.46 -14.78
CA ASP A 75 11.44 20.91 -15.94
C ASP A 75 10.53 19.81 -16.50
N VAL A 76 10.84 18.54 -16.24
CA VAL A 76 10.08 17.40 -16.74
C VAL A 76 9.42 16.64 -15.60
N GLU A 77 8.09 16.75 -15.50
CA GLU A 77 7.33 16.06 -14.47
C GLU A 77 6.80 14.70 -14.95
N PHE A 78 7.56 13.65 -14.66
CA PHE A 78 7.07 12.28 -14.80
C PHE A 78 6.30 11.86 -13.54
N TRP A 79 4.98 11.80 -13.64
CA TRP A 79 4.10 11.43 -12.53
C TRP A 79 4.51 10.11 -11.85
N PHE A 80 4.94 9.10 -12.60
CA PHE A 80 5.32 7.79 -12.06
C PHE A 80 6.67 7.77 -11.32
N LEU A 81 7.53 8.79 -11.51
CA LEU A 81 8.79 8.95 -10.76
C LEU A 81 8.59 9.74 -9.45
N GLN A 82 7.40 10.27 -9.21
CA GLN A 82 7.10 10.98 -7.98
C GLN A 82 7.19 10.01 -6.78
N PRO A 83 7.79 10.43 -5.65
CA PRO A 83 8.05 9.54 -4.51
C PRO A 83 6.81 8.80 -4.00
N TYR A 84 5.66 9.47 -3.97
CA TYR A 84 4.41 8.89 -3.47
C TYR A 84 3.85 7.79 -4.38
N PHE A 85 4.02 7.90 -5.71
CA PHE A 85 3.63 6.84 -6.65
C PHE A 85 4.56 5.64 -6.52
N ILE A 86 5.88 5.86 -6.38
CA ILE A 86 6.85 4.79 -6.16
C ILE A 86 6.53 4.04 -4.87
N ILE A 87 6.32 4.75 -3.76
CA ILE A 87 5.98 4.15 -2.46
C ILE A 87 4.67 3.36 -2.55
N ALA A 88 3.62 3.92 -3.16
CA ALA A 88 2.34 3.24 -3.32
C ALA A 88 2.47 1.95 -4.16
N PHE A 89 3.21 2.01 -5.28
CA PHE A 89 3.47 0.87 -6.13
C PHE A 89 4.18 -0.27 -5.37
N PHE A 90 5.28 0.04 -4.68
CA PHE A 90 6.04 -0.96 -3.93
C PHE A 90 5.28 -1.48 -2.70
N PHE A 91 4.43 -0.66 -2.09
CA PHE A 91 3.52 -1.10 -1.02
C PHE A 91 2.51 -2.15 -1.54
N ILE A 92 1.88 -1.90 -2.68
CA ILE A 92 0.98 -2.86 -3.34
C ILE A 92 1.76 -4.13 -3.73
N ALA A 93 2.96 -3.99 -4.28
CA ALA A 93 3.80 -5.12 -4.67
C ALA A 93 4.12 -6.05 -3.49
N ARG A 94 4.43 -5.49 -2.30
CA ARG A 94 4.62 -6.27 -1.07
C ARG A 94 3.36 -7.01 -0.66
N GLN A 95 2.19 -6.36 -0.74
CA GLN A 95 0.92 -7.00 -0.38
C GLN A 95 0.58 -8.17 -1.34
N LEU A 96 0.85 -8.00 -2.63
CA LEU A 96 0.68 -9.07 -3.62
C LEU A 96 1.68 -10.21 -3.40
N TRP A 97 2.92 -9.90 -3.06
CA TRP A 97 3.93 -10.90 -2.71
C TRP A 97 3.53 -11.71 -1.48
N LYS A 98 3.05 -11.03 -0.43
CA LYS A 98 2.46 -11.68 0.75
C LYS A 98 1.32 -12.60 0.33
N SER A 99 0.33 -12.10 -0.41
CA SER A 99 -0.81 -12.90 -0.88
C SER A 99 -0.36 -14.14 -1.66
N TYR A 100 0.61 -14.00 -2.56
CA TYR A 100 1.19 -15.14 -3.28
C TYR A 100 1.82 -16.17 -2.34
N MET A 101 2.56 -15.72 -1.33
CA MET A 101 3.18 -16.61 -0.33
C MET A 101 2.15 -17.30 0.55
N GLU A 102 1.13 -16.58 1.02
CA GLU A 102 0.04 -17.17 1.79
C GLU A 102 -0.65 -18.27 0.98
N ARG A 103 -0.97 -18.02 -0.31
CA ARG A 103 -1.57 -19.04 -1.19
C ARG A 103 -0.70 -20.27 -1.38
N LYS A 104 0.61 -20.07 -1.50
CA LYS A 104 1.55 -21.15 -1.83
C LYS A 104 1.90 -22.01 -0.62
N TRP A 105 1.96 -21.41 0.57
CA TRP A 105 2.56 -22.04 1.75
C TRP A 105 1.60 -22.20 2.94
N MET A 106 0.61 -21.32 3.10
CA MET A 106 -0.45 -21.53 4.08
C MET A 106 -1.62 -22.21 3.39
N GLY A 107 -1.86 -23.48 3.71
CA GLY A 107 -2.98 -24.25 3.14
C GLY A 107 -4.37 -23.64 3.40
N SER A 108 -4.47 -22.50 4.10
CA SER A 108 -5.69 -21.75 4.35
C SER A 108 -6.02 -20.80 3.19
N THR A 109 -6.96 -21.21 2.34
CA THR A 109 -7.49 -20.36 1.24
C THR A 109 -8.06 -19.02 1.74
N LYS A 110 -8.54 -18.98 2.98
CA LYS A 110 -9.15 -17.80 3.60
C LYS A 110 -8.15 -16.68 3.88
N GLU A 111 -6.93 -17.00 4.27
CA GLU A 111 -5.90 -16.00 4.57
C GLU A 111 -5.41 -15.31 3.31
N TYR A 112 -5.10 -16.11 2.29
CA TYR A 112 -4.82 -15.61 0.94
C TYR A 112 -5.89 -14.63 0.44
N LEU A 113 -7.17 -15.01 0.58
CA LEU A 113 -8.29 -14.20 0.12
C LEU A 113 -8.39 -12.90 0.93
N TYR A 114 -8.14 -12.95 2.24
CA TYR A 114 -8.08 -11.76 3.09
C TYR A 114 -7.06 -10.74 2.56
N THR A 115 -5.81 -11.16 2.37
CA THR A 115 -4.72 -10.27 1.94
C THR A 115 -4.89 -9.79 0.50
N LEU A 116 -5.50 -10.60 -0.36
CA LEU A 116 -5.86 -10.18 -1.71
C LEU A 116 -6.93 -9.09 -1.70
N MET A 117 -8.00 -9.27 -0.93
CA MET A 117 -9.06 -8.25 -0.78
C MET A 117 -8.50 -6.97 -0.16
N GLU A 118 -7.56 -7.08 0.78
CA GLU A 118 -6.86 -5.94 1.39
C GLU A 118 -6.03 -5.19 0.34
N ALA A 119 -5.30 -5.90 -0.52
CA ALA A 119 -4.56 -5.29 -1.63
C ALA A 119 -5.48 -4.51 -2.58
N VAL A 120 -6.63 -5.10 -2.94
CA VAL A 120 -7.64 -4.47 -3.80
C VAL A 120 -8.20 -3.21 -3.13
N LEU A 121 -8.50 -3.25 -1.84
CA LEU A 121 -8.93 -2.06 -1.10
C LEU A 121 -7.87 -0.96 -1.18
N TYR A 122 -6.61 -1.27 -0.91
CA TYR A 122 -5.54 -0.27 -0.98
C TYR A 122 -5.40 0.34 -2.38
N ILE A 123 -5.50 -0.48 -3.45
CA ILE A 123 -5.50 0.03 -4.83
C ILE A 123 -6.66 1.00 -5.06
N LEU A 124 -7.87 0.64 -4.61
CA LEU A 124 -9.06 1.49 -4.75
C LEU A 124 -8.90 2.81 -3.98
N LEU A 125 -8.41 2.74 -2.73
CA LEU A 125 -8.21 3.91 -1.89
C LEU A 125 -7.12 4.84 -2.46
N PHE A 126 -5.99 4.30 -2.92
CA PHE A 126 -4.95 5.10 -3.60
C PHE A 126 -5.50 5.73 -4.88
N SER A 127 -6.22 4.98 -5.70
CA SER A 127 -6.83 5.50 -6.93
C SER A 127 -7.84 6.61 -6.63
N ALA A 128 -8.63 6.48 -5.56
CA ALA A 128 -9.55 7.52 -5.11
C ALA A 128 -8.82 8.79 -4.65
N LEU A 129 -7.70 8.65 -3.92
CA LEU A 129 -6.89 9.80 -3.52
C LEU A 129 -6.34 10.57 -4.73
N PHE A 130 -5.79 9.87 -5.73
CA PHE A 130 -5.11 10.50 -6.88
C PHE A 130 -6.04 10.87 -8.04
N SER A 131 -7.21 10.25 -8.20
CA SER A 131 -8.21 10.67 -9.18
C SER A 131 -8.90 11.98 -8.80
N SER A 132 -8.82 12.34 -7.52
CA SER A 132 -9.46 13.51 -6.95
C SER A 132 -8.61 14.77 -7.24
N ASN A 133 -8.63 15.22 -8.50
CA ASN A 133 -7.82 16.34 -9.02
C ASN A 133 -8.13 17.73 -8.37
N SER A 134 -8.92 17.76 -7.29
CA SER A 134 -9.55 18.98 -6.74
C SER A 134 -9.32 19.22 -5.24
N TRP A 135 -8.65 18.32 -4.50
CA TRP A 135 -8.67 18.37 -3.02
C TRP A 135 -7.36 18.80 -2.36
N LEU A 136 -6.25 18.81 -3.10
CA LEU A 136 -4.91 19.17 -2.61
C LEU A 136 -4.40 20.54 -3.13
N ILE A 137 -5.24 21.29 -3.85
CA ILE A 137 -4.98 22.67 -4.30
C ILE A 137 -5.93 23.62 -3.56
#